data_AF-A0A8S9YQ73-F1
#
_entry.id   AF-A0A8S9YQ73-F1
#
_cell.length_a   1.000
_cell.length_b   1.000
_cell.length_c   1.000
_cell.angle_alpha   90.00
_cell.angle_beta   90.00
_cell.angle_gamma   90.00
#
_symmetry.space_group_name_H-M   'P 1'
#
loop_
_entity.id
_entity.type
_entity.pdbx_description
1 polymer ?
#
loop_
_entity_poly.entity_id
_entity_poly.type
_entity_poly.pdbx_seq_one_letter_code
_entity_poly.pdbx_strand_id
1 'polypeptide(L)'
;MKKNKLGIVEVKWKTKNAAYRLPKLFVTILKILNREDMKIERHRKNAVDLAKELAKLFDLWGQTERNRKQCPEKLSVSNLFLVDFERNLINTLDSLKRVLRSSKLDESMHWRSKLTIRLVYIHAELLALFPNGEPVNEFTFIRPEAQEWWRDVFGDW
;
A
#
# COMPACT_ATOMS: atom_id res chain seq x y z
N MET A 1 18.50 5.67 -32.80
CA MET A 1 17.80 5.74 -31.49
C MET A 1 17.04 4.42 -31.25
N LYS A 2 17.56 3.48 -30.45
CA LYS A 2 16.90 2.18 -30.16
C LYS A 2 16.98 1.72 -28.68
N LYS A 3 17.46 2.55 -27.75
CA LYS A 3 17.72 2.15 -26.35
C LYS A 3 16.52 2.23 -25.38
N ASN A 4 15.40 2.89 -25.74
CA ASN A 4 14.30 3.10 -24.79
C ASN A 4 13.27 1.97 -24.70
N LYS A 5 13.16 1.06 -25.69
CA LYS A 5 12.12 0.02 -25.66
C LYS A 5 12.38 -1.09 -24.63
N LEU A 6 13.63 -1.49 -24.44
CA LEU A 6 14.00 -2.54 -23.47
C LEU A 6 13.80 -2.09 -22.02
N GLY A 7 14.19 -0.86 -21.68
CA GLY A 7 13.98 -0.29 -20.34
C GLY A 7 12.49 -0.12 -19.99
N ILE A 8 11.66 0.29 -20.95
CA ILE A 8 10.21 0.44 -20.73
C ILE A 8 9.52 -0.93 -20.51
N VAL A 9 9.93 -1.97 -21.23
CA VAL A 9 9.39 -3.33 -21.07
C VAL A 9 9.80 -3.93 -19.72
N GLU A 10 11.05 -3.75 -19.31
CA GLU A 10 11.55 -4.26 -18.03
C GLU A 10 10.89 -3.57 -16.83
N VAL A 11 10.66 -2.25 -16.91
CA VAL A 11 9.93 -1.49 -15.88
C VAL A 11 8.48 -1.95 -15.80
N LYS A 12 7.77 -2.05 -16.93
CA LYS A 12 6.37 -2.56 -16.97
C LYS A 12 6.25 -3.97 -16.39
N TRP A 13 7.21 -4.85 -16.65
CA TRP A 13 7.20 -6.20 -16.12
C TRP A 13 7.42 -6.22 -14.60
N LYS A 14 8.40 -5.47 -14.10
CA LYS A 14 8.70 -5.37 -12.66
C LYS A 14 7.51 -4.81 -11.87
N THR A 15 6.77 -3.86 -12.42
CA THR A 15 5.64 -3.23 -11.71
C THR A 15 4.34 -3.98 -11.79
N LYS A 16 4.04 -4.62 -12.91
CA LYS A 16 2.93 -5.56 -12.96
C LYS A 16 3.14 -6.68 -11.94
N ASN A 17 4.38 -7.18 -11.82
CA ASN A 17 4.75 -8.17 -10.83
C ASN A 17 4.69 -7.63 -9.39
N ALA A 18 5.07 -6.37 -9.15
CA ALA A 18 4.94 -5.73 -7.83
C ALA A 18 3.47 -5.58 -7.40
N ALA A 19 2.60 -5.09 -8.29
CA ALA A 19 1.19 -4.86 -7.99
C ALA A 19 0.43 -6.17 -7.67
N TYR A 20 0.76 -7.27 -8.34
CA TYR A 20 0.22 -8.60 -7.99
C TYR A 20 0.78 -9.16 -6.67
N ARG A 21 2.01 -8.81 -6.31
CA ARG A 21 2.66 -9.30 -5.08
C ARG A 21 2.24 -8.52 -3.84
N LEU A 22 1.88 -7.25 -3.97
CA LEU A 22 1.50 -6.37 -2.87
C LEU A 22 0.35 -6.94 -2.02
N PRO A 23 -0.82 -7.33 -2.57
CA PRO A 23 -1.91 -7.94 -1.79
C PRO A 23 -1.48 -9.18 -1.01
N LYS A 24 -0.75 -10.10 -1.67
CA LYS A 24 -0.30 -11.35 -1.04
C LYS A 24 0.67 -11.09 0.11
N LEU A 25 1.57 -10.11 -0.05
CA LEU A 25 2.52 -9.74 0.98
C LEU A 25 1.82 -9.03 2.16
N PHE A 26 0.84 -8.17 1.90
CA PHE A 26 -0.03 -7.58 2.92
C PHE A 26 -0.72 -8.64 3.77
N VAL A 27 -1.40 -9.59 3.12
CA VAL A 27 -2.08 -10.70 3.81
C VAL A 27 -1.09 -11.54 4.62
N THR A 28 0.10 -11.78 4.09
CA THR A 28 1.16 -12.54 4.79
C THR A 28 1.61 -11.81 6.06
N ILE A 29 1.85 -10.50 5.98
CA ILE A 29 2.20 -9.67 7.14
C ILE A 29 1.06 -9.68 8.17
N LEU A 30 -0.19 -9.45 7.75
CA LEU A 30 -1.36 -9.47 8.63
C LEU A 30 -1.51 -10.80 9.37
N LYS A 31 -1.33 -11.93 8.66
CA LYS A 31 -1.35 -13.27 9.27
C LYS A 31 -0.26 -13.44 10.31
N ILE A 32 0.95 -12.97 10.03
CA ILE A 32 2.07 -13.06 10.99
C ILE A 32 1.83 -12.17 12.20
N LEU A 33 1.35 -10.96 12.00
CA LEU A 33 1.05 -10.03 13.09
C LEU A 33 -0.05 -10.55 14.02
N ASN A 34 -0.96 -11.39 13.54
CA ASN A 34 -2.02 -11.99 14.35
C ASN A 34 -1.63 -13.31 15.03
N ARG A 35 -0.39 -13.79 14.91
CA ARG A 35 0.03 -15.00 15.62
C ARG A 35 0.17 -14.75 17.12
N GLU A 36 -0.22 -15.75 17.91
CA GLU A 36 -0.06 -15.76 19.37
C GLU A 36 1.42 -15.84 19.78
N ASP A 37 2.24 -16.50 18.97
CA ASP A 37 3.66 -16.74 19.19
C ASP A 37 4.57 -15.54 18.85
N MET A 38 4.02 -14.35 18.58
CA MET A 38 4.79 -13.12 18.31
C MET A 38 5.63 -12.62 19.51
N LYS A 39 5.52 -13.29 20.67
CA LYS A 39 6.46 -13.14 21.80
C LYS A 39 7.84 -13.76 21.50
N ILE A 40 7.97 -14.58 20.46
CA ILE A 40 9.24 -15.17 20.01
C ILE A 40 9.99 -14.19 19.09
N GLU A 41 11.25 -13.91 19.41
CA GLU A 41 12.10 -12.95 18.68
C GLU A 41 12.25 -13.29 17.19
N ARG A 42 12.41 -14.57 16.84
CA ARG A 42 12.50 -15.01 15.44
C ARG A 42 11.28 -14.58 14.61
N HIS A 43 10.07 -14.65 15.18
CA HIS A 43 8.84 -14.27 14.48
C HIS A 43 8.73 -12.76 14.29
N ARG A 44 9.15 -11.98 15.31
CA ARG A 44 9.26 -10.52 15.18
C ARG A 44 10.24 -10.12 14.10
N LYS A 45 11.43 -10.75 14.04
CA LYS A 45 12.43 -10.48 13.01
C LYS A 45 11.89 -10.77 11.60
N ASN A 46 11.23 -11.91 11.41
CA ASN A 46 10.59 -12.26 10.13
C ASN A 46 9.54 -11.22 9.71
N ALA A 47 8.69 -10.77 10.65
CA ALA A 47 7.67 -9.76 10.38
C ALA A 47 8.30 -8.40 9.99
N VAL A 48 9.40 -8.01 10.66
CA VAL A 48 10.17 -6.82 10.32
C VAL A 48 10.76 -6.90 8.91
N ASP A 49 11.31 -8.06 8.52
CA ASP A 49 11.91 -8.23 7.20
C ASP A 49 10.86 -8.20 6.08
N LEU A 50 9.69 -8.82 6.30
CA LEU A 50 8.56 -8.70 5.37
C LEU A 50 8.03 -7.27 5.26
N ALA A 51 7.94 -6.53 6.38
CA ALA A 51 7.54 -5.13 6.35
C ALA A 51 8.52 -4.25 5.54
N LYS A 52 9.83 -4.57 5.56
CA LYS A 52 10.82 -3.91 4.68
C LYS A 52 10.61 -4.28 3.21
N GLU A 53 10.33 -5.55 2.90
CA GLU A 53 10.05 -5.98 1.53
C GLU A 53 8.80 -5.30 0.98
N LEU A 54 7.75 -5.18 1.81
CA LEU A 54 6.52 -4.48 1.44
C LEU A 54 6.79 -3.00 1.12
N ALA A 55 7.52 -2.30 1.99
CA ALA A 55 7.88 -0.90 1.76
C ALA A 55 8.67 -0.73 0.45
N LYS A 56 9.62 -1.62 0.17
CA LYS A 56 10.42 -1.58 -1.07
C LYS A 56 9.58 -1.83 -2.31
N LEU A 57 8.72 -2.86 -2.31
CA LEU A 57 7.86 -3.16 -3.44
C LEU A 57 6.87 -2.03 -3.71
N PHE A 58 6.39 -1.39 -2.65
CA PHE A 58 5.47 -0.27 -2.76
C PHE A 58 6.16 0.97 -3.35
N ASP A 59 7.33 1.35 -2.85
CA ASP A 59 8.12 2.46 -3.41
C ASP A 59 8.43 2.23 -4.91
N LEU A 60 8.78 1.01 -5.29
CA LEU A 60 9.03 0.63 -6.69
C LEU A 60 7.77 0.79 -7.58
N TRP A 61 6.61 0.42 -7.03
CA TRP A 61 5.33 0.57 -7.71
C TRP A 61 4.93 2.06 -7.81
N GLY A 62 4.99 2.81 -6.71
CA GLY A 62 4.66 4.23 -6.65
C GLY A 62 5.55 5.09 -7.56
N GLN A 63 6.86 4.80 -7.61
CA GLN A 63 7.78 5.44 -8.57
C GLN A 63 7.36 5.19 -10.02
N THR A 64 6.82 4.01 -10.33
CA THR A 64 6.43 3.69 -11.70
C THR A 64 5.12 4.34 -12.10
N GLU A 65 4.15 4.40 -11.21
CA GLU A 65 2.91 5.15 -11.47
C GLU A 65 3.20 6.65 -11.63
N ARG A 66 4.06 7.23 -10.79
CA ARG A 66 4.55 8.62 -10.97
C ARG A 66 5.24 8.85 -12.31
N ASN A 67 6.00 7.85 -12.80
CA ASN A 67 6.76 7.94 -14.05
C ASN A 67 5.94 7.58 -15.30
N ARG A 68 4.70 7.09 -15.15
CA ARG A 68 3.75 6.85 -16.24
C ARG A 68 3.34 8.22 -16.81
N LYS A 69 4.19 8.79 -17.69
CA LYS A 69 3.92 9.98 -18.51
C LYS A 69 2.76 9.67 -19.47
N GLN A 70 1.53 9.73 -18.97
CA GLN A 70 0.23 9.73 -19.67
C GLN A 70 -0.87 9.36 -18.65
N CYS A 71 -0.90 10.00 -17.49
CA CYS A 71 -2.20 10.14 -16.81
C CYS A 71 -2.89 11.33 -17.50
N PRO A 72 -4.08 11.15 -18.11
CA PRO A 72 -4.85 12.28 -18.60
C PRO A 72 -5.02 13.31 -17.47
N GLU A 73 -5.01 14.60 -17.82
CA GLU A 73 -5.05 15.75 -16.89
C GLU A 73 -6.24 15.71 -15.89
N LYS A 74 -7.20 14.81 -16.08
CA LYS A 74 -8.33 14.53 -15.18
C LYS A 74 -7.95 13.79 -13.88
N LEU A 75 -6.77 13.16 -13.78
CA LEU A 75 -6.36 12.37 -12.62
C LEU A 75 -5.54 13.15 -11.56
N SER A 76 -5.83 14.45 -11.36
CA SER A 76 -5.09 15.24 -10.36
C SER A 76 -5.28 14.72 -8.93
N VAL A 77 -6.45 14.14 -8.64
CA VAL A 77 -6.81 13.50 -7.36
C VAL A 77 -6.03 12.19 -7.16
N SER A 78 -5.81 11.40 -8.22
CA SER A 78 -5.12 10.11 -8.08
C SER A 78 -3.63 10.26 -7.74
N ASN A 79 -2.97 11.30 -8.24
CA ASN A 79 -1.57 11.57 -7.90
C ASN A 79 -1.42 12.04 -6.45
N LEU A 80 -2.31 12.92 -5.97
CA LEU A 80 -2.28 13.38 -4.58
C LEU A 80 -2.63 12.24 -3.62
N PHE A 81 -3.65 11.46 -3.97
CA PHE A 81 -4.02 10.25 -3.26
C PHE A 81 -2.87 9.26 -3.19
N LEU A 82 -2.18 8.99 -4.30
CA LEU A 82 -1.03 8.07 -4.34
C LEU A 82 0.09 8.54 -3.41
N VAL A 83 0.38 9.84 -3.38
CA VAL A 83 1.41 10.42 -2.50
C VAL A 83 1.01 10.29 -1.03
N ASP A 84 -0.24 10.64 -0.68
CA ASP A 84 -0.73 10.56 0.69
C ASP A 84 -0.86 9.11 1.17
N PHE A 85 -1.31 8.22 0.30
CA PHE A 85 -1.39 6.78 0.53
C PHE A 85 0.00 6.18 0.76
N GLU A 86 0.97 6.48 -0.10
CA GLU A 86 2.36 6.02 0.03
C GLU A 86 2.95 6.45 1.36
N ARG A 87 2.80 7.74 1.69
CA ARG A 87 3.27 8.30 2.95
C ARG A 87 2.62 7.61 4.14
N ASN A 88 1.31 7.38 4.11
CA ASN A 88 0.58 6.68 5.16
C ASN A 88 1.08 5.24 5.35
N LEU A 89 1.31 4.52 4.25
CA LEU A 89 1.81 3.15 4.30
C LEU A 89 3.22 3.08 4.88
N ILE A 90 4.16 3.88 4.36
CA ILE A 90 5.55 3.90 4.83
C ILE A 90 5.59 4.24 6.33
N ASN A 91 4.85 5.27 6.77
CA ASN A 91 4.79 5.65 8.17
C ASN A 91 4.21 4.53 9.05
N THR A 92 3.19 3.82 8.57
CA THR A 92 2.59 2.69 9.28
C THR A 92 3.58 1.52 9.39
N LEU A 93 4.30 1.20 8.32
CA LEU A 93 5.32 0.15 8.34
C LEU A 93 6.53 0.51 9.20
N ASP A 94 6.94 1.77 9.23
CA ASP A 94 8.00 2.25 10.13
C ASP A 94 7.59 2.18 11.59
N SER A 95 6.35 2.56 11.90
CA SER A 95 5.78 2.42 13.25
C SER A 95 5.71 0.95 13.65
N LEU A 96 5.29 0.07 12.74
CA LEU A 96 5.25 -1.37 12.97
C LEU A 96 6.64 -1.93 13.25
N LYS A 97 7.65 -1.58 12.45
CA LYS A 97 9.03 -2.01 12.68
C LYS A 97 9.54 -1.57 14.06
N ARG A 98 9.20 -0.35 14.51
CA ARG A 98 9.56 0.15 15.85
C ARG A 98 8.88 -0.66 16.95
N VAL A 99 7.57 -0.87 16.83
CA VAL A 99 6.79 -1.66 17.79
C VAL A 99 7.30 -3.10 17.89
N LEU A 100 7.58 -3.74 16.75
CA LEU A 100 8.11 -5.10 16.70
C LEU A 100 9.55 -5.25 17.20
N ARG A 101 10.30 -4.15 17.34
CA ARG A 101 11.66 -4.15 17.92
C ARG A 101 11.67 -3.80 19.41
N SER A 102 10.53 -3.37 19.96
CA SER A 102 10.44 -3.01 21.36
C SER A 102 10.62 -4.22 22.28
N SER A 103 11.39 -4.06 23.35
CA SER A 103 11.54 -5.07 24.41
C SER A 103 10.34 -5.12 25.36
N LYS A 104 9.45 -4.11 25.32
CA LYS A 104 8.23 -4.05 26.14
C LYS A 104 7.08 -4.83 25.47
N LEU A 105 7.01 -6.12 25.77
CA LEU A 105 6.08 -7.06 25.14
C LEU A 105 4.60 -6.65 25.24
N ASP A 106 4.12 -6.22 26.40
CA ASP A 106 2.69 -5.92 26.59
C ASP A 106 2.25 -4.62 25.91
N GLU A 107 3.04 -3.54 26.02
CA GLU A 107 2.80 -2.31 25.25
C GLU A 107 2.89 -2.59 23.74
N SER A 108 3.83 -3.45 23.32
CA SER A 108 3.97 -3.83 21.91
C SER A 108 2.74 -4.55 21.36
N MET A 109 2.03 -5.33 22.19
CA MET A 109 0.84 -6.06 21.77
C MET A 109 -0.33 -5.12 21.44
N HIS A 110 -0.58 -4.12 22.29
CA HIS A 110 -1.63 -3.11 22.05
C HIS A 110 -1.35 -2.27 20.80
N TRP A 111 -0.11 -1.77 20.68
CA TRP A 111 0.29 -0.98 19.52
C TRP A 111 0.32 -1.81 18.23
N ARG A 112 0.68 -3.11 18.31
CA ARG A 112 0.60 -4.05 17.20
C ARG A 112 -0.84 -4.16 16.71
N SER A 113 -1.81 -4.38 17.60
CA SER A 113 -3.23 -4.48 17.21
C SER A 113 -3.72 -3.22 16.49
N LYS A 114 -3.37 -2.02 16.99
CA LYS A 114 -3.70 -0.75 16.33
C LYS A 114 -3.07 -0.65 14.93
N LEU A 115 -1.81 -1.04 14.77
CA LEU A 115 -1.11 -0.99 13.49
C LEU A 115 -1.60 -2.04 12.50
N THR A 116 -2.00 -3.22 12.99
CA THR A 116 -2.67 -4.25 12.18
C THR A 116 -3.97 -3.71 11.60
N ILE A 117 -4.81 -3.07 12.40
CA ILE A 117 -6.05 -2.43 11.94
C ILE A 117 -5.74 -1.38 10.86
N ARG A 118 -4.73 -0.53 11.08
CA ARG A 118 -4.32 0.47 10.09
C ARG A 118 -3.87 -0.17 8.77
N LEU A 119 -3.11 -1.27 8.83
CA LEU A 119 -2.69 -2.02 7.64
C LEU A 119 -3.86 -2.66 6.90
N VAL A 120 -4.91 -3.12 7.60
CA VAL A 120 -6.14 -3.62 6.97
C VAL A 120 -6.83 -2.51 6.17
N TYR A 121 -6.97 -1.30 6.74
CA TYR A 121 -7.56 -0.17 6.02
C TYR A 121 -6.75 0.23 4.79
N ILE A 122 -5.42 0.31 4.93
CA ILE A 122 -4.53 0.61 3.79
C ILE A 122 -4.65 -0.47 2.70
N HIS A 123 -4.76 -1.74 3.09
CA HIS A 123 -4.97 -2.82 2.14
C HIS A 123 -6.31 -2.70 1.40
N ALA A 124 -7.38 -2.36 2.11
CA ALA A 124 -8.71 -2.16 1.53
C ALA A 124 -8.73 -0.98 0.56
N GLU A 125 -8.15 0.16 0.94
CA GLU A 125 -7.98 1.34 0.08
C GLU A 125 -7.22 1.00 -1.21
N LEU A 126 -6.12 0.24 -1.10
CA LEU A 126 -5.36 -0.20 -2.27
C LEU A 126 -6.20 -1.05 -3.23
N LEU A 127 -6.96 -2.01 -2.72
CA LEU A 127 -7.79 -2.89 -3.56
C LEU A 127 -8.98 -2.16 -4.19
N ALA A 128 -9.51 -1.15 -3.49
CA ALA A 128 -10.63 -0.35 -3.97
C ALA A 128 -10.23 0.55 -5.15
N LEU A 129 -9.02 1.11 -5.11
CA LEU A 129 -8.55 2.08 -6.09
C LEU A 129 -7.64 1.49 -7.16
N PHE A 130 -6.98 0.36 -6.85
CA PHE A 130 -6.11 -0.36 -7.77
C PHE A 130 -6.50 -1.84 -7.84
N PRO A 131 -7.75 -2.18 -8.23
CA PRO A 131 -8.15 -3.56 -8.38
C PRO A 131 -7.24 -4.25 -9.40
N ASN A 132 -6.66 -5.39 -9.02
CA ASN A 132 -5.68 -6.12 -9.82
C ASN A 132 -4.41 -5.33 -10.17
N GLY A 133 -4.12 -4.23 -9.47
CA GLY A 133 -2.91 -3.44 -9.65
C GLY A 133 -2.99 -2.35 -10.72
N GLU A 134 -4.17 -2.09 -11.28
CA GLU A 134 -4.41 -1.00 -12.23
C GLU A 134 -5.39 0.01 -11.61
N PRO A 135 -5.17 1.32 -11.78
CA PRO A 135 -6.07 2.34 -11.24
C PRO A 135 -7.48 2.21 -11.79
N VAL A 136 -8.49 2.41 -10.95
CA VAL A 136 -9.86 2.61 -11.41
C VAL A 136 -9.96 3.94 -12.17
N ASN A 137 -10.63 3.91 -13.32
CA ASN A 137 -10.93 5.14 -14.06
C ASN A 137 -12.01 5.97 -13.35
N GLU A 138 -12.96 5.31 -12.70
CA GLU A 138 -14.03 5.95 -11.93
C GLU A 138 -14.23 5.16 -10.64
N PHE A 139 -14.27 5.85 -9.50
CA PHE A 139 -14.62 5.25 -8.23
C PHE A 139 -16.13 5.39 -7.97
N THR A 140 -16.78 4.27 -7.67
CA THR A 140 -18.20 4.24 -7.32
C THR A 140 -18.37 4.00 -5.82
N PHE A 141 -18.97 4.96 -5.13
CA PHE A 141 -19.36 4.84 -3.74
C PHE A 141 -20.52 3.86 -3.60
N ILE A 142 -20.52 3.09 -2.51
CA ILE A 142 -21.61 2.15 -2.20
C ILE A 142 -22.94 2.88 -1.97
N ARG A 143 -22.86 4.10 -1.41
CA ARG A 143 -24.02 4.94 -1.10
C ARG A 143 -24.14 6.07 -2.13
N PRO A 144 -25.24 6.15 -2.91
CA PRO A 144 -25.42 7.19 -3.92
C PRO A 144 -25.32 8.61 -3.37
N GLU A 145 -25.83 8.84 -2.15
CA GLU A 145 -25.83 10.16 -1.52
C GLU A 145 -24.40 10.63 -1.19
N ALA A 146 -23.50 9.68 -0.88
CA ALA A 146 -22.09 9.98 -0.66
C ALA A 146 -21.37 10.29 -1.99
N GLN A 147 -21.76 9.64 -3.09
CA GLN A 147 -21.23 9.95 -4.43
C GLN A 147 -21.61 11.36 -4.87
N GLU A 148 -22.86 11.75 -4.63
CA GLU A 148 -23.38 13.08 -4.96
C GLU A 148 -22.66 14.15 -4.13
N TRP A 149 -22.63 13.98 -2.80
CA TRP A 149 -21.90 14.88 -1.91
C TRP A 149 -20.41 15.01 -2.29
N TRP A 150 -19.75 13.90 -2.63
CA TRP A 150 -18.35 13.94 -3.05
C TRP A 150 -18.17 14.77 -4.33
N ARG A 151 -19.01 14.55 -5.33
CA ARG A 151 -18.96 15.31 -6.59
C ARG A 151 -19.20 16.79 -6.37
N ASP A 152 -20.10 17.16 -5.47
CA ASP A 152 -20.37 18.56 -5.15
C ASP A 152 -19.18 19.26 -4.47
N VAL A 153 -18.47 18.55 -3.59
CA VAL A 153 -17.37 19.14 -2.79
C VAL A 153 -16.03 19.08 -3.52
N PHE A 154 -15.73 17.96 -4.18
CA PHE A 154 -14.42 17.66 -4.73
C PHE A 154 -14.40 17.52 -6.26
N GLY A 155 -15.56 17.50 -6.91
CA GLY A 155 -15.69 17.25 -8.35
C GLY A 155 -15.66 15.76 -8.72
N ASP A 156 -15.50 15.51 -10.02
CA ASP A 156 -15.34 14.15 -10.54
C ASP A 156 -13.97 13.56 -10.16
N TRP A 157 -13.93 12.23 -10.05
CA TRP A 157 -12.72 11.45 -9.77
C TRP A 157 -11.78 11.38 -10.98
#